data_AF-A0A963MR18-F1
#
_entry.id   AF-A0A963MR18-F1
#
_cell.length_a   1.000
_cell.length_b   1.000
_cell.length_c   1.000
_cell.angle_alpha   90.00
_cell.angle_beta   90.00
_cell.angle_gamma   90.00
#
_symmetry.space_group_name_H-M   'P 1'
#
loop_
_entity.id
_entity.type
_entity.pdbx_description
1 polymer ?
#
loop_
_entity_poly.entity_id
_entity_poly.type
_entity_poly.pdbx_seq_one_letter_code
_entity_poly.pdbx_strand_id
1 'polypeptide(L)'
;MNILKNFFLIALFLTFFLTYSMASERREETNRQSLEKQPVGISQRQAISIAQKHIEGRVLDIRRSGNVYRVKILSDQGSIHIVPVSVTDGKIKSDH
;
A
#
# COMPACT_ATOMS: atom_id res chain seq x y z
N MET A 1 15.85 -43.94 -14.64
CA MET A 1 16.38 -43.99 -13.26
C MET A 1 17.05 -42.66 -12.95
N ASN A 2 16.25 -41.59 -12.75
CA ASN A 2 16.76 -40.20 -12.71
C ASN A 2 16.14 -39.39 -11.55
N ILE A 3 15.38 -40.02 -10.66
CA ILE A 3 14.68 -39.35 -9.55
C ILE A 3 15.58 -39.29 -8.30
N LEU A 4 16.58 -40.17 -8.20
CA LEU A 4 17.55 -40.17 -7.09
C LEU A 4 18.57 -39.01 -7.20
N LYS A 5 18.83 -38.49 -8.40
CA LYS A 5 19.77 -37.37 -8.62
C LYS A 5 19.17 -36.00 -8.26
N ASN A 6 17.84 -35.85 -8.36
CA ASN A 6 17.16 -34.59 -8.06
C ASN A 6 16.96 -34.39 -6.55
N PHE A 7 16.93 -35.46 -5.75
CA PHE A 7 16.93 -35.33 -4.29
C PHE A 7 18.31 -34.91 -3.75
N PHE A 8 19.39 -35.29 -4.42
CA PHE A 8 20.76 -34.94 -4.02
C PHE A 8 21.05 -33.43 -4.18
N LEU A 9 20.32 -32.73 -5.07
CA LEU A 9 20.46 -31.28 -5.27
C LEU A 9 19.76 -30.44 -4.19
N ILE A 10 18.75 -30.98 -3.51
CA ILE A 10 17.98 -30.26 -2.48
C ILE A 10 18.64 -30.40 -1.10
N ALA A 11 19.32 -31.52 -0.85
CA ALA A 11 20.01 -31.76 0.42
C ALA A 11 21.31 -30.94 0.60
N LEU A 12 21.91 -30.41 -0.48
CA LEU A 12 23.18 -29.67 -0.41
C LEU A 12 23.00 -28.18 -0.03
N PHE A 13 21.78 -27.63 -0.08
CA PHE A 13 21.53 -26.22 0.24
C PHE A 13 21.20 -25.94 1.71
N LEU A 14 20.91 -26.96 2.52
CA LEU A 14 20.44 -26.76 3.90
C LEU A 14 21.56 -26.63 4.94
N THR A 15 22.82 -26.81 4.58
CA THR A 15 23.95 -26.85 5.53
C THR A 15 24.82 -25.60 5.53
N PHE A 16 24.52 -24.58 4.72
CA PHE A 16 25.32 -23.34 4.64
C PHE A 16 24.73 -22.15 5.43
N PHE A 17 23.98 -22.38 6.50
CA PHE A 17 23.60 -21.28 7.40
C PHE A 17 23.63 -21.67 8.87
N LEU A 18 24.76 -22.20 9.32
CA LEU A 18 25.23 -22.05 10.69
C LEU A 18 26.70 -21.57 10.55
N THR A 19 27.19 -20.45 11.10
CA THR A 19 26.82 -19.91 12.40
C THR A 19 27.50 -18.58 12.79
N TYR A 20 26.94 -17.98 13.87
CA TYR A 20 27.50 -17.08 14.90
C TYR A 20 28.17 -15.75 14.51
N SER A 21 27.48 -14.64 14.81
CA SER A 21 27.80 -13.74 15.93
C SER A 21 27.26 -12.35 15.65
N MET A 22 26.44 -11.83 16.56
CA MET A 22 26.75 -10.61 17.30
C MET A 22 25.54 -10.33 18.19
N ALA A 23 25.79 -10.26 19.50
CA ALA A 23 24.88 -9.63 20.42
C ALA A 23 24.69 -8.17 19.97
N SER A 24 23.64 -7.88 19.21
CA SER A 24 23.19 -6.50 19.04
C SER A 24 22.23 -6.19 20.18
N GLU A 25 22.82 -5.63 21.23
CA GLU A 25 22.34 -4.44 21.93
C GLU A 25 20.87 -4.08 21.68
N ARG A 26 20.09 -4.04 22.77
CA ARG A 26 18.75 -3.45 22.82
C ARG A 26 18.66 -2.26 21.87
N ARG A 27 18.02 -2.44 20.73
CA ARG A 27 17.37 -1.34 20.03
C ARG A 27 15.90 -1.47 20.35
N GLU A 28 15.55 -0.80 21.45
CA GLU A 28 14.29 -0.10 21.53
C GLU A 28 14.19 0.81 20.29
N GLU A 29 13.71 0.26 19.18
CA GLU A 29 12.90 1.06 18.27
C GLU A 29 11.60 1.29 19.00
N THR A 30 11.70 2.22 19.97
CA THR A 30 10.64 3.10 20.41
C THR A 30 9.79 3.32 19.19
N ASN A 31 8.59 2.74 19.23
CA ASN A 31 7.45 3.15 18.46
C ASN A 31 7.38 4.66 18.67
N ARG A 32 8.10 5.40 17.81
CA ARG A 32 7.90 6.81 17.62
C ARG A 32 6.55 6.84 16.94
N GLN A 33 5.52 6.76 17.78
CA GLN A 33 4.39 7.66 17.72
C GLN A 33 4.99 9.05 17.56
N SER A 34 5.41 9.35 16.33
CA SER A 34 5.34 10.70 15.83
C SER A 34 3.93 11.09 16.18
N LEU A 35 3.80 11.96 17.18
CA LEU A 35 2.80 13.00 17.13
C LEU A 35 3.10 13.83 15.87
N GLU A 36 2.98 13.21 14.69
CA GLU A 36 2.78 13.90 13.45
C GLU A 36 1.42 14.53 13.66
N LYS A 37 1.48 15.83 13.92
CA LYS A 37 0.40 16.79 13.79
C LYS A 37 -0.59 16.24 12.76
N GLN A 38 -1.71 15.67 13.21
CA GLN A 38 -2.63 14.99 12.31
C GLN A 38 -2.93 15.97 11.18
N PRO A 39 -2.66 15.62 9.91
CA PRO A 39 -2.94 16.53 8.82
C PRO A 39 -4.40 16.92 8.92
N VAL A 40 -4.67 18.23 8.83
CA VAL A 40 -6.04 18.77 8.85
C VAL A 40 -6.71 18.29 7.56
N GLY A 41 -7.30 17.10 7.61
CA GLY A 41 -7.93 16.45 6.47
C GLY A 41 -7.55 14.97 6.29
N ILE A 42 -8.18 14.34 5.32
CA ILE A 42 -7.98 12.93 5.00
C ILE A 42 -6.66 12.71 4.23
N SER A 43 -6.07 11.54 4.45
CA SER A 43 -4.92 11.05 3.71
C SER A 43 -5.30 10.61 2.28
N GLN A 44 -4.29 10.49 1.40
CA GLN A 44 -4.47 9.89 0.07
C GLN A 44 -5.08 8.49 0.13
N ARG A 45 -4.65 7.65 1.09
CA ARG A 45 -5.17 6.29 1.26
C ARG A 45 -6.65 6.30 1.63
N GLN A 46 -7.07 7.20 2.52
CA GLN A 46 -8.48 7.38 2.84
C GLN A 46 -9.28 7.86 1.62
N ALA A 47 -8.74 8.80 0.84
CA ALA A 47 -9.39 9.26 -0.39
C ALA A 47 -9.57 8.14 -1.42
N ILE A 48 -8.57 7.27 -1.57
CA ILE A 48 -8.67 6.06 -2.41
C ILE A 48 -9.80 5.15 -1.92
N SER A 49 -9.81 4.84 -0.62
CA SER A 49 -10.84 3.96 -0.05
C SER A 49 -12.24 4.52 -0.23
N ILE A 50 -12.42 5.84 -0.04
CA ILE A 50 -13.70 6.52 -0.27
C ILE A 50 -14.10 6.45 -1.74
N ALA A 51 -13.18 6.73 -2.66
CA ALA A 51 -13.45 6.68 -4.09
C ALA A 51 -13.82 5.27 -4.58
N GLN A 52 -13.11 4.23 -4.09
CA GLN A 52 -13.40 2.84 -4.44
C GLN A 52 -14.72 2.31 -3.87
N LYS A 53 -15.19 2.87 -2.73
CA LYS A 53 -16.53 2.58 -2.22
C LYS A 53 -17.65 3.18 -3.09
N HIS A 54 -17.33 4.21 -3.87
CA HIS A 54 -18.29 4.86 -4.76
C HIS A 54 -18.29 4.25 -6.16
N ILE A 55 -17.10 3.91 -6.66
CA ILE A 55 -16.90 3.25 -7.95
C ILE A 55 -15.96 2.07 -7.74
N GLU A 56 -16.50 0.87 -7.88
CA GLU A 56 -15.71 -0.35 -7.85
C GLU A 56 -14.74 -0.38 -9.05
N GLY A 57 -13.52 -0.87 -8.82
CA GLY A 57 -12.51 -1.01 -9.85
C GLY A 57 -11.08 -0.71 -9.39
N ARG A 58 -10.17 -0.64 -10.37
CA ARG A 58 -8.74 -0.43 -10.16
C ARG A 58 -8.40 1.05 -10.15
N VAL A 59 -7.75 1.50 -9.08
CA VAL A 59 -7.19 2.86 -9.01
C VAL A 59 -5.99 2.94 -9.95
N LEU A 60 -6.05 3.88 -10.89
CA LEU A 60 -4.98 4.14 -11.86
C LEU A 60 -4.03 5.23 -11.38
N ASP A 61 -4.57 6.27 -10.74
CA ASP A 61 -3.81 7.45 -10.31
C ASP A 61 -4.55 8.18 -9.19
N ILE A 62 -3.80 8.90 -8.35
CA ILE A 62 -4.34 9.85 -7.38
C ILE A 62 -3.49 11.11 -7.37
N ARG A 63 -4.14 12.26 -7.53
CA ARG A 63 -3.47 13.57 -7.45
C ARG A 63 -4.22 14.50 -6.53
N ARG A 64 -3.48 15.32 -5.79
CA ARG A 64 -4.06 16.42 -5.01
C ARG A 64 -3.97 17.71 -5.80
N SER A 65 -5.08 18.42 -5.90
CA SER A 65 -5.13 19.80 -6.42
C SER A 65 -5.86 20.64 -5.38
N GLY A 66 -5.11 21.48 -4.66
CA GLY A 66 -5.62 22.27 -3.55
C GLY A 66 -6.28 21.40 -2.46
N ASN A 67 -7.58 21.59 -2.27
CA ASN A 67 -8.39 20.91 -1.25
C ASN A 67 -9.16 19.70 -1.79
N VAL A 68 -8.75 19.14 -2.94
CA VAL A 68 -9.40 17.97 -3.55
C VAL A 68 -8.37 16.95 -3.99
N TYR A 69 -8.60 15.68 -3.66
CA TYR A 69 -7.98 14.54 -4.31
C TYR A 69 -8.80 14.13 -5.52
N ARG A 70 -8.17 14.03 -6.69
CA ARG A 70 -8.77 13.46 -7.90
C ARG A 70 -8.28 12.04 -8.04
N VAL A 71 -9.15 11.07 -7.80
CA VAL A 71 -8.83 9.64 -7.90
C VAL A 71 -9.32 9.13 -9.25
N LYS A 72 -8.41 8.61 -10.08
CA LYS A 72 -8.77 7.97 -11.35
C LYS A 72 -8.99 6.48 -11.11
N ILE A 73 -10.16 5.98 -11.48
CA ILE A 73 -10.54 4.57 -11.34
C ILE A 73 -10.93 4.01 -12.71
N LEU A 74 -10.32 2.90 -13.09
CA LEU A 74 -10.82 2.04 -14.16
C LEU A 74 -11.89 1.13 -13.57
N SER A 75 -13.15 1.37 -13.95
CA SER A 75 -14.27 0.52 -13.58
C SER A 75 -14.16 -0.86 -14.24
N ASP A 76 -14.85 -1.83 -13.68
CA ASP A 76 -14.92 -3.19 -14.24
C ASP A 76 -15.63 -3.23 -15.61
N GLN A 77 -16.38 -2.18 -15.95
CA GLN A 77 -16.98 -1.96 -17.27
C GLN A 77 -16.00 -1.35 -18.29
N GLY A 78 -14.73 -1.14 -17.92
CA GLY A 78 -13.69 -0.58 -18.78
C GLY A 78 -13.74 0.94 -18.94
N SER A 79 -14.66 1.63 -18.25
CA SER A 79 -14.75 3.11 -18.26
C SER A 79 -13.83 3.73 -17.20
N ILE A 80 -13.20 4.85 -17.53
CA ILE A 80 -12.37 5.62 -16.59
C ILE A 80 -13.22 6.70 -15.93
N HIS A 81 -13.25 6.69 -14.60
CA HIS A 81 -13.92 7.69 -13.79
C HIS A 81 -12.92 8.52 -12.99
N ILE A 82 -13.22 9.81 -12.81
CA ILE A 82 -12.48 10.68 -11.91
C ILE A 82 -13.39 11.00 -10.74
N VAL A 83 -13.02 10.54 -9.55
CA VAL A 83 -13.77 10.79 -8.32
C VAL A 83 -13.07 11.90 -7.54
N PRO A 84 -13.63 13.12 -7.48
CA PRO A 84 -13.05 14.21 -6.70
C PRO A 84 -13.49 14.07 -5.23
N VAL A 85 -12.52 13.89 -4.34
CA VAL A 85 -12.72 13.71 -2.91
C VAL A 85 -12.15 14.91 -2.16
N SER A 86 -12.96 15.59 -1.36
CA SER A 86 -12.54 16.69 -0.51
C SER A 86 -11.45 16.26 0.48
N VAL A 87 -10.36 17.02 0.54
CA VAL A 87 -9.27 16.76 1.50
C VAL A 87 -9.75 17.02 2.92
N THR A 88 -10.65 17.96 3.16
CA THR A 88 -11.06 18.34 4.53
C THR A 88 -11.91 17.29 5.20
N ASP A 89 -12.91 16.75 4.49
CA ASP A 89 -13.98 15.94 5.09
C ASP A 89 -14.25 14.62 4.34
N GLY A 90 -13.50 14.35 3.26
CA GLY A 90 -13.67 13.13 2.48
C GLY A 90 -14.96 13.05 1.66
N LYS A 91 -15.73 14.14 1.53
CA LYS A 91 -16.92 14.13 0.69
C LYS A 91 -16.57 14.09 -0.78
N ILE A 92 -17.28 13.28 -1.54
CA ILE A 92 -17.21 13.28 -3.00
C ILE A 92 -17.91 14.53 -3.49
N LYS A 93 -17.23 15.33 -4.32
CA LYS A 93 -17.84 16.49 -4.98
C LYS A 93 -18.39 16.06 -6.35
N SER A 94 -19.54 16.58 -6.73
CA SER A 94 -20.01 16.44 -8.11
C SER A 94 -19.24 17.45 -8.96
N ASP A 95 -18.70 17.02 -10.10
CA ASP A 95 -18.47 17.97 -11.19
C ASP A 95 -19.87 18.41 -11.67
N HIS A 96 -20.14 19.71 -11.67
CA HIS A 96 -21.29 20.30 -12.37
C HIS A 96 -20.86 20.66 -13.78
#